data_AF-A0A662I5W6-F1
#
_entry.id   AF-A0A662I5W6-F1
#
_cell.length_a   1.000
_cell.length_b   1.000
_cell.length_c   1.000
_cell.angle_alpha   90.00
_cell.angle_beta   90.00
_cell.angle_gamma   90.00
#
_symmetry.space_group_name_H-M   'P 1'
#
loop_
_entity.id
_entity.type
_entity.pdbx_description
1 polymer ?
#
loop_
_entity_poly.entity_id
_entity_poly.type
_entity_poly.pdbx_seq_one_letter_code
_entity_poly.pdbx_strand_id
1 'polypeptide(L)' 'SPGYGYTGIVIAWLGGLNPLGVAIAAFLYSGLLVGGDALQVAMGLPQATVNIFNGSILFFILAFEFLTRYEVKLKR' A
#
# COMPACT_ATOMS: atom_id res chain seq x y z
N SER A 1 15.91 -11.40 1.81
CA SER A 1 14.66 -11.56 2.58
C SER A 1 13.49 -11.20 1.67
N PRO A 2 12.41 -11.99 1.60
CA PRO A 2 11.34 -11.80 0.59
C PRO A 2 10.48 -10.52 0.69
N GLY A 3 10.85 -9.51 1.47
CA GLY A 3 10.16 -8.22 1.50
C GLY A 3 8.74 -8.21 2.10
N TYR A 4 8.13 -9.37 2.38
CA TYR A 4 6.75 -9.49 2.87
C TYR A 4 6.47 -8.75 4.19
N GLY A 5 7.49 -8.48 5.02
CA GLY A 5 7.31 -7.67 6.23
C GLY A 5 6.90 -6.23 5.94
N TYR A 6 7.43 -5.63 4.87
CA TYR A 6 7.06 -4.29 4.43
C TYR A 6 5.61 -4.24 3.95
N THR A 7 5.24 -5.18 3.08
CA THR A 7 3.87 -5.41 2.61
C THR A 7 2.88 -5.63 3.76
N GLY A 8 3.26 -6.43 4.76
CA GLY A 8 2.40 -6.71 5.92
C GLY A 8 2.08 -5.47 6.74
N ILE A 9 3.07 -4.57 6.93
CA ILE A 9 2.87 -3.29 7.62
C ILE A 9 1.89 -2.40 6.83
N VAL A 10 2.05 -2.32 5.51
CA VAL A 10 1.17 -1.54 4.62
C VAL A 10 -0.28 -2.01 4.75
N ILE A 11 -0.50 -3.31 4.65
CA ILE A 11 -1.84 -3.93 4.72
C ILE A 11 -2.47 -3.70 6.10
N ALA A 12 -1.70 -3.87 7.19
CA ALA A 12 -2.19 -3.71 8.56
C ALA A 12 -2.64 -2.28 8.85
N TRP A 13 -1.91 -1.28 8.35
CA TRP A 13 -2.28 0.12 8.45
C TRP A 13 -3.49 0.47 7.60
N LEU A 14 -3.53 0.00 6.35
CA LEU A 14 -4.66 0.26 5.45
C LEU A 14 -5.97 -0.34 5.97
N GLY A 15 -5.90 -1.47 6.67
CA GLY A 15 -7.04 -2.09 7.35
C GLY A 15 -7.47 -1.44 8.67
N GLY A 16 -6.76 -0.40 9.14
CA GLY A 16 -7.09 0.33 10.37
C GLY A 16 -7.08 -0.52 11.64
N LEU A 17 -6.20 -1.54 11.71
CA LEU A 17 -6.16 -2.57 12.78
C LEU A 17 -7.45 -3.40 12.96
N ASN A 18 -8.45 -3.25 12.09
CA ASN A 18 -9.65 -4.07 12.11
C ASN A 18 -9.47 -5.32 11.23
N PRO A 19 -9.76 -6.54 11.73
CA PRO A 19 -9.51 -7.76 10.98
C PRO A 19 -10.27 -7.83 9.65
N LEU A 20 -11.49 -7.27 9.59
CA LEU A 20 -12.28 -7.17 8.36
C LEU A 20 -11.70 -6.17 7.35
N GLY A 21 -11.21 -5.02 7.83
CA GLY A 21 -10.54 -4.02 7.00
C GLY A 21 -9.22 -4.55 6.43
N VAL A 22 -8.44 -5.26 7.25
CA VAL A 22 -7.19 -5.91 6.84
C VAL A 22 -7.42 -6.95 5.75
N ALA A 23 -8.49 -7.75 5.81
CA ALA A 23 -8.80 -8.74 4.78
C ALA A 23 -9.08 -8.09 3.41
N ILE A 24 -9.88 -7.02 3.38
CA ILE A 24 -10.19 -6.28 2.15
C ILE A 24 -8.95 -5.55 1.62
N ALA A 25 -8.19 -4.91 2.52
CA ALA A 25 -6.93 -4.25 2.20
C ALA A 25 -5.91 -5.21 1.60
N ALA A 26 -5.76 -6.41 2.19
CA ALA A 26 -4.84 -7.43 1.70
C ALA A 26 -5.21 -7.89 0.30
N PHE A 27 -6.51 -8.08 0.04
CA PHE A 27 -7.00 -8.50 -1.27
C PHE A 27 -6.71 -7.46 -2.36
N LEU A 28 -7.03 -6.19 -2.10
CA LEU A 28 -6.76 -5.09 -3.04
C LEU A 28 -5.27 -4.86 -3.25
N TYR A 29 -4.49 -4.89 -2.17
CA TYR A 29 -3.04 -4.69 -2.21
C TYR A 29 -2.32 -5.83 -2.94
N SER A 30 -2.77 -7.08 -2.75
CA SER A 30 -2.21 -8.23 -3.47
C SER A 30 -2.44 -8.11 -4.98
N GLY A 31 -3.59 -7.59 -5.41
CA GLY A 31 -3.84 -7.31 -6.83
C GLY A 31 -2.88 -6.26 -7.41
N LEU A 32 -2.63 -5.18 -6.66
CA LEU A 32 -1.68 -4.14 -7.05
C LEU A 32 -0.23 -4.66 -7.14
N LEU A 33 0.19 -5.50 -6.19
CA LEU A 33 1.51 -6.11 -6.21
C LEU A 33 1.71 -7.00 -7.44
N VAL A 34 0.77 -7.92 -7.69
CA VAL A 34 0.85 -8.82 -8.84
C VAL A 34 0.76 -8.06 -10.16
N GLY A 35 -0.06 -7.01 -10.21
CA GLY A 35 -0.11 -6.10 -11.36
C GLY A 35 1.20 -5.34 -11.57
N GLY A 36 1.84 -4.87 -10.50
CA GLY A 36 3.14 -4.19 -10.54
C GLY A 36 4.27 -5.10 -10.99
N ASP A 37 4.32 -6.33 -10.48
CA ASP A 37 5.28 -7.36 -10.91
C ASP A 37 5.03 -7.78 -12.36
N ALA A 38 3.75 -7.93 -12.77
CA ALA A 38 3.41 -8.23 -14.15
C ALA A 38 3.84 -7.10 -15.11
N LEU A 39 3.67 -5.84 -14.71
CA LEU A 39 4.16 -4.68 -15.46
C LEU A 39 5.69 -4.65 -15.51
N GLN A 40 6.37 -5.03 -14.43
CA GLN A 40 7.82 -5.15 -14.41
C GLN A 40 8.31 -6.19 -15.42
N VAL A 41 7.69 -7.38 -15.43
CA VAL A 41 8.05 -8.48 -16.33
C VAL A 41 7.69 -8.14 -17.78
N ALA A 42 6.52 -7.55 -18.02
CA ALA A 42 6.06 -7.20 -19.36
C ALA A 42 6.88 -6.07 -20.01
N MET A 43 7.34 -5.09 -19.22
CA MET A 43 8.10 -3.94 -19.71
C MET A 43 9.62 -4.09 -19.52
N GLY A 44 10.09 -5.24 -18.99
CA GLY A 44 11.51 -5.49 -18.73
C GLY A 44 12.14 -4.52 -17.73
N LEU A 45 11.36 -3.97 -16.81
CA LEU A 45 11.81 -2.93 -15.89
C LEU A 45 12.72 -3.51 -14.79
N PRO A 46 13.72 -2.75 -14.30
CA PRO A 46 14.55 -3.20 -13.19
C PRO A 46 13.75 -3.43 -11.91
N GLN A 47 14.24 -4.33 -11.05
CA GLN A 47 13.63 -4.63 -9.75
C GLN A 47 13.48 -3.40 -8.83
N ALA A 48 14.34 -2.41 -9.02
CA ALA A 48 14.28 -1.12 -8.34
C ALA A 48 12.95 -0.37 -8.59
N THR A 49 12.34 -0.52 -9.77
CA THR A 49 11.07 0.15 -10.10
C THR A 49 9.91 -0.36 -9.24
N VAL A 50 9.88 -1.67 -8.95
CA VAL A 50 8.86 -2.25 -8.05
C VAL A 50 9.06 -1.76 -6.62
N ASN A 51 10.31 -1.59 -6.16
CA ASN A 51 10.56 -1.00 -4.84
C ASN A 51 10.09 0.45 -4.76
N ILE A 52 10.30 1.25 -5.81
CA ILE A 52 9.80 2.63 -5.88
C ILE A 52 8.26 2.65 -5.89
N PHE A 53 7.62 1.74 -6.62
CA PHE A 53 6.16 1.59 -6.62
C PHE A 53 5.61 1.20 -5.25
N ASN A 54 6.23 0.23 -4.58
CA ASN A 54 5.84 -0.15 -3.22
C ASN A 54 5.97 1.02 -2.24
N GLY A 55 7.04 1.81 -2.36
CA GLY A 55 7.25 3.04 -1.59
C GLY A 55 6.23 4.14 -1.88
N SER A 56 5.90 4.36 -3.15
CA SER A 56 4.91 5.38 -3.54
C SER A 56 3.50 4.99 -3.10
N ILE A 57 3.14 3.70 -3.22
CA ILE A 57 1.87 3.18 -2.72
C ILE A 57 1.76 3.40 -1.21
N LEU A 58 2.80 3.03 -0.44
CA LEU A 58 2.84 3.32 0.99
C LEU A 58 2.66 4.83 1.26
N PHE A 59 3.38 5.68 0.54
CA PHE A 59 3.29 7.13 0.69
C PHE A 59 1.87 7.67 0.45
N PHE A 60 1.22 7.23 -0.62
CA PHE A 60 -0.16 7.63 -0.93
C PHE A 60 -1.15 7.12 0.12
N ILE A 61 -0.99 5.88 0.59
CA ILE A 61 -1.81 5.31 1.66
C ILE A 61 -1.64 6.10 2.95
N LEU A 62 -0.40 6.39 3.33
CA LEU A 62 -0.07 7.21 4.49
C LEU A 62 -0.67 8.61 4.41
N ALA A 63 -0.55 9.26 3.25
CA ALA A 63 -1.13 10.58 3.01
C ALA A 63 -2.67 10.54 3.11
N PHE A 64 -3.30 9.50 2.57
CA PHE A 64 -4.74 9.30 2.66
C PHE A 64 -5.20 8.98 4.09
N GLU A 65 -4.49 8.11 4.81
CA GLU A 65 -4.81 7.79 6.20
C GLU A 65 -4.66 9.03 7.08
N PHE A 66 -3.58 9.80 6.89
CA PHE A 66 -3.38 11.08 7.56
C PHE A 66 -4.55 12.03 7.30
N LEU A 67 -4.99 12.17 6.04
CA LEU A 67 -6.10 13.05 5.67
C LEU A 67 -7.46 12.58 6.22
N THR A 68 -7.65 11.27 6.39
CA THR A 68 -8.94 10.69 6.83
C THR A 68 -9.04 10.58 8.36
N ARG A 69 -7.92 10.31 9.06
CA ARG A 69 -7.86 10.29 10.53
C ARG A 69 -7.76 11.68 11.15
N TYR A 70 -7.16 12.65 10.45
CA TYR A 70 -7.29 14.04 10.88
C TYR A 70 -8.72 14.47 10.59
N GLU A 71 -9.58 14.44 11.61
CA GLU A 71 -10.79 15.27 11.60
C GLU A 71 -10.31 16.70 11.30
N VAL A 72 -10.53 17.17 10.07
CA VAL A 72 -10.34 18.57 9.71
C VAL A 72 -11.41 19.33 10.50
N LYS A 73 -11.13 19.59 11.78
CA LYS A 73 -11.89 20.52 12.61
C LYS A 73 -11.57 21.90 12.06
N LEU A 74 -12.35 22.28 11.05
CA LEU A 74 -12.45 23.62 10.54
C LEU A 74 -12.92 24.49 11.71
N LYS A 75 -11.97 24.95 12.53
CA LYS A 75 -12.24 25.90 13.59
C LYS A 75 -12.56 27.22 12.89
N ARG A 76 -13.85 27.57 12.89
CA ARG A 76 -14.32 28.92 12.55
C ARG A 76 -13.73 29.93 13.52
#